data_AF-A0AA42W4Z6-F1
#
_entry.id   AF-A0AA42W4Z6-F1
#
_cell.length_a   1.000
_cell.length_b   1.000
_cell.length_c   1.000
_cell.angle_alpha   90.00
_cell.angle_beta   90.00
_cell.angle_gamma   90.00
#
_symmetry.space_group_name_H-M   'P 1'
#
loop_
_entity.id
_entity.type
_entity.pdbx_description
1 polymer ?
#
loop_
_entity_poly.entity_id
_entity_poly.type
_entity_poly.pdbx_seq_one_letter_code
_entity_poly.pdbx_strand_id
1 'polypeptide(L)'
;FSELNALNENYLRISRLLDSRKGELKFKDVVGSLGAESAFAAFEQERKQIQASIDAVVITVDALEAKMSELRSPKRTKAILTDFREHYAASRIALQLHSVPTKTMQLASRPSLSGSGGPRSVLAYYAAIWRTVQGKSGTYDVPVVIDSPNQQAQDDFNLPAVLSFIAKDLPTGMQLIVGLETPTDFSFDRQETLTEKYGMLTKKDWEPTLELVDPLLKKMYDATLAQKQS
;
A
#
# COMPACT_ATOMS: atom_id res chain seq x y z
N PHE A 1 -14.33 28.22 98.15
CA PHE A 1 -14.88 28.92 96.96
C PHE A 1 -13.87 29.03 95.80
N SER A 2 -12.59 29.28 96.04
CA SER A 2 -11.56 29.35 94.96
C SER A 2 -11.31 28.01 94.25
N GLU A 3 -11.25 26.89 94.98
CA GLU A 3 -11.03 25.55 94.41
C GLU A 3 -12.18 25.09 93.49
N LEU A 4 -13.41 25.42 93.86
CA LEU A 4 -14.61 25.11 93.05
C LEU A 4 -14.64 25.90 91.73
N ASN A 5 -14.20 27.17 91.77
CA ASN A 5 -14.04 27.98 90.56
C ASN A 5 -12.90 27.46 89.68
N ALA A 6 -11.76 27.08 90.26
CA ALA A 6 -10.64 26.50 89.51
C ALA A 6 -10.99 25.16 88.84
N LEU A 7 -11.78 24.33 89.52
CA LEU A 7 -12.26 23.06 88.97
C LEU A 7 -13.23 23.29 87.80
N ASN A 8 -14.14 24.26 87.92
CA ASN A 8 -15.07 24.63 86.86
C ASN A 8 -14.35 25.22 85.63
N GLU A 9 -13.32 26.06 85.85
CA GLU A 9 -12.49 26.56 84.75
C GLU A 9 -11.73 25.44 84.04
N ASN A 10 -11.16 24.48 84.78
CA ASN A 10 -10.52 23.31 84.18
C ASN A 10 -11.51 22.43 83.41
N TYR A 11 -12.72 22.23 83.92
CA TYR A 11 -13.77 21.50 83.22
C TYR A 11 -14.15 22.17 81.91
N LEU A 12 -14.38 23.49 81.92
CA LEU A 12 -14.68 24.27 80.72
C LEU A 12 -13.53 24.25 79.71
N ARG A 13 -12.28 24.28 80.19
CA ARG A 13 -11.09 24.19 79.34
C ARG A 13 -10.95 22.82 78.69
N ILE A 14 -11.16 21.74 79.44
CA ILE A 14 -11.14 20.36 78.93
C ILE A 14 -12.27 20.14 77.93
N SER A 15 -13.48 20.64 78.21
CA SER A 15 -14.62 20.53 77.29
C SER A 15 -14.33 21.24 75.97
N ARG A 16 -13.79 22.46 75.99
CA ARG A 16 -13.40 23.18 74.77
C ARG A 16 -12.32 22.45 73.97
N LEU A 17 -11.33 21.86 74.66
CA LEU A 17 -10.27 21.07 74.03
C LEU A 17 -10.82 19.80 73.37
N LEU A 18 -11.75 19.12 74.04
CA LEU A 18 -12.43 17.94 73.51
C LEU A 18 -13.29 18.29 72.29
N ASP A 19 -14.05 19.39 72.34
CA ASP A 19 -14.87 19.84 71.22
C ASP A 19 -14.02 20.24 70.01
N SER A 20 -12.89 20.92 70.24
CA SER A 20 -11.90 21.25 69.20
C SER A 20 -11.34 19.98 68.53
N ARG A 21 -10.85 19.02 69.33
CA ARG A 21 -10.32 17.74 68.81
C ARG A 21 -11.37 16.94 68.05
N LYS A 22 -12.62 16.94 68.53
CA LYS A 22 -13.75 16.26 67.89
C LYS A 22 -14.14 16.94 66.57
N GLY A 23 -14.03 18.26 66.48
CA GLY A 23 -14.19 19.03 65.26
C GLY A 23 -13.09 18.73 64.22
N GLU A 24 -11.82 18.68 64.65
CA GLU A 24 -10.67 18.33 63.79
C GLU A 24 -10.78 16.91 63.23
N LEU A 25 -11.18 15.94 64.05
CA LEU A 25 -11.42 14.56 63.60
C LEU A 25 -12.52 14.51 62.53
N LYS A 26 -13.67 15.14 62.79
CA LYS A 26 -14.77 15.23 61.81
C LYS A 26 -14.36 15.92 60.51
N PHE A 27 -13.57 16.99 60.58
CA PHE A 27 -13.06 17.70 59.41
C PHE A 27 -12.11 16.81 58.59
N LYS A 28 -11.19 16.10 59.25
CA LYS A 28 -10.29 15.16 58.59
C LYS A 28 -11.05 14.04 57.88
N ASP A 29 -12.10 13.51 58.50
CA ASP A 29 -12.93 12.46 57.90
C ASP A 29 -13.68 12.98 56.65
N VAL A 30 -14.21 14.21 56.71
CA VAL A 30 -14.89 14.86 55.56
C VAL A 30 -13.91 15.19 54.42
N VAL A 31 -12.71 15.68 54.74
CA VAL A 31 -11.67 15.93 53.73
C VAL A 31 -11.18 14.61 53.12
N GLY A 32 -11.04 13.56 53.93
CA GLY A 32 -10.73 12.21 53.46
C GLY A 32 -11.78 11.65 52.51
N SER A 33 -13.07 11.83 52.82
CA SER A 33 -14.16 11.35 51.95
C SER A 33 -14.25 12.13 50.65
N LEU A 34 -14.10 13.46 50.67
CA LEU A 34 -14.06 14.31 49.47
C LEU A 34 -12.84 14.00 48.59
N GLY A 35 -11.67 13.77 49.20
CA GLY A 35 -10.46 13.36 48.50
C GLY A 35 -10.61 11.98 47.84
N ALA A 36 -11.22 11.02 48.55
CA ALA A 36 -11.52 9.70 47.99
C ALA A 36 -12.52 9.79 46.84
N GLU A 37 -13.58 10.58 46.97
CA GLU A 37 -14.59 10.79 45.92
C GLU A 37 -13.98 11.43 44.67
N SER A 38 -13.14 12.45 44.84
CA SER A 38 -12.42 13.08 43.73
C SER A 38 -11.45 12.11 43.05
N ALA A 39 -10.75 11.25 43.80
CA ALA A 39 -9.86 10.24 43.24
C ALA A 39 -10.64 9.16 42.46
N PHE A 40 -11.76 8.70 43.01
CA PHE A 40 -12.67 7.78 42.31
C PHE A 40 -13.22 8.37 41.02
N ALA A 41 -13.61 9.65 41.03
CA ALA A 41 -14.08 10.33 39.83
C ALA A 41 -12.98 10.42 38.75
N ALA A 42 -11.74 10.72 39.14
CA ALA A 42 -10.60 10.73 38.22
C ALA A 42 -10.31 9.35 37.62
N PHE A 43 -10.29 8.30 38.44
CA PHE A 43 -10.10 6.93 37.95
C PHE A 43 -11.22 6.48 37.02
N GLU A 44 -12.48 6.82 37.33
CA GLU A 44 -13.60 6.45 36.48
C GLU A 44 -13.58 7.20 35.14
N GLN A 45 -13.09 8.44 35.12
CA GLN A 45 -12.86 9.19 33.89
C GLN A 45 -11.75 8.57 33.04
N GLU A 46 -10.63 8.21 33.65
CA GLU A 46 -9.51 7.55 32.96
C GLU A 46 -9.93 6.16 32.43
N ARG A 47 -10.63 5.38 33.24
CA ARG A 47 -11.20 4.08 32.83
C ARG A 47 -12.10 4.23 31.60
N LYS A 48 -12.96 5.25 31.56
CA LYS A 48 -13.82 5.54 30.40
C LYS A 48 -13.02 5.91 29.16
N GLN A 49 -11.95 6.71 29.30
CA GLN A 49 -11.08 7.07 28.18
C GLN A 49 -10.33 5.87 27.61
N ILE A 50 -9.78 5.02 28.49
CA ILE A 50 -9.10 3.79 28.09
C ILE A 50 -10.11 2.85 27.41
N GLN A 51 -11.30 2.66 27.99
CA GLN A 51 -12.33 1.82 27.38
C GLN A 51 -12.74 2.31 26.00
N ALA A 52 -12.96 3.62 25.82
CA ALA A 52 -13.27 4.19 24.51
C ALA A 52 -12.15 3.96 23.49
N SER A 53 -10.90 4.01 23.92
CA SER A 53 -9.73 3.73 23.07
C SER A 53 -9.66 2.25 22.69
N ILE A 54 -9.95 1.34 23.64
CA ILE A 54 -10.05 -0.10 23.38
C ILE A 54 -11.15 -0.38 22.36
N ASP A 55 -12.34 0.18 22.56
CA ASP A 55 -13.48 -0.02 21.67
C ASP A 55 -13.17 0.45 20.23
N ALA A 56 -12.50 1.60 20.08
CA ALA A 56 -12.06 2.10 18.78
C ALA A 56 -11.04 1.18 18.09
N VAL A 57 -10.10 0.61 18.84
CA VAL A 57 -9.13 -0.35 18.32
C VAL A 57 -9.84 -1.65 17.93
N VAL A 58 -10.75 -2.16 18.74
CA VAL A 58 -11.54 -3.38 18.45
C VAL A 58 -12.32 -3.22 17.14
N ILE A 59 -13.01 -2.09 16.93
CA ILE A 59 -13.70 -1.79 15.67
C ILE A 59 -12.73 -1.83 14.48
N THR A 60 -11.52 -1.31 14.65
CA THR A 60 -10.50 -1.32 13.60
C THR A 60 -10.01 -2.75 13.30
N VAL A 61 -9.82 -3.57 14.35
CA VAL A 61 -9.45 -4.98 14.21
C VAL A 61 -10.53 -5.75 13.47
N ASP A 62 -11.79 -5.61 13.87
CA ASP A 62 -12.92 -6.29 13.21
C ASP A 62 -13.03 -5.91 11.73
N ALA A 63 -12.83 -4.63 11.40
CA ALA A 63 -12.82 -4.15 10.03
C ALA A 63 -11.66 -4.74 9.20
N LEU A 64 -10.47 -4.86 9.80
CA LEU A 64 -9.30 -5.48 9.16
C LEU A 64 -9.47 -6.98 8.97
N GLU A 65 -10.05 -7.69 9.95
CA GLU A 65 -10.35 -9.12 9.86
C GLU A 65 -11.38 -9.39 8.76
N ALA A 66 -12.45 -8.58 8.70
CA ALA A 66 -13.44 -8.65 7.62
C ALA A 66 -12.78 -8.49 6.25
N LYS A 67 -11.94 -7.45 6.08
CA LYS A 67 -11.18 -7.23 4.84
C LYS A 67 -10.23 -8.38 4.52
N MET A 68 -9.55 -8.94 5.52
CA MET A 68 -8.64 -10.07 5.33
C MET A 68 -9.39 -11.33 4.87
N SER A 69 -10.58 -11.58 5.43
CA SER A 69 -11.44 -12.70 5.05
C SER A 69 -11.90 -12.59 3.60
N GLU A 70 -12.25 -11.38 3.15
CA GLU A 70 -12.65 -11.10 1.77
C GLU A 70 -11.49 -11.34 0.79
N LEU A 71 -10.31 -10.80 1.12
CA LEU A 71 -9.10 -10.92 0.29
C LEU A 71 -8.61 -12.36 0.16
N ARG A 72 -8.78 -13.17 1.21
CA ARG A 72 -8.40 -14.59 1.26
C ARG A 72 -9.51 -15.54 0.77
N SER A 73 -10.68 -15.02 0.39
CA SER A 73 -11.81 -15.86 0.04
C SER A 73 -11.50 -16.78 -1.16
N PRO A 74 -11.82 -18.09 -1.08
CA PRO A 74 -11.64 -19.02 -2.21
C PRO A 74 -12.39 -18.59 -3.46
N LYS A 75 -13.55 -17.92 -3.29
CA LYS A 75 -14.34 -17.34 -4.37
C LYS A 75 -13.55 -16.29 -5.14
N ARG A 76 -12.88 -15.38 -4.45
CA ARG A 76 -12.02 -14.35 -5.06
C ARG A 76 -10.85 -14.99 -5.80
N THR A 77 -10.16 -15.94 -5.17
CA THR A 77 -9.04 -16.68 -5.81
C THR A 77 -9.48 -17.36 -7.10
N LYS A 78 -10.64 -18.03 -7.09
CA LYS A 78 -11.19 -18.68 -8.29
C LYS A 78 -11.51 -17.67 -9.38
N ALA A 79 -12.12 -16.54 -9.05
CA ALA A 79 -12.44 -15.49 -10.03
C ALA A 79 -11.18 -14.92 -10.69
N ILE A 80 -10.15 -14.61 -9.90
CA ILE A 80 -8.86 -14.11 -10.40
C ILE A 80 -8.20 -15.14 -11.34
N LEU A 81 -8.17 -16.41 -10.96
CA LEU A 81 -7.57 -17.46 -11.77
C LEU A 81 -8.36 -17.71 -13.07
N THR A 82 -9.69 -17.63 -13.02
CA THR A 82 -10.52 -17.74 -14.24
C THR A 82 -10.21 -16.62 -15.21
N ASP A 83 -10.22 -15.37 -14.76
CA ASP A 83 -9.92 -14.17 -15.56
C ASP A 83 -8.53 -14.28 -16.22
N PHE A 84 -7.51 -14.63 -15.43
CA PHE A 84 -6.16 -14.86 -15.94
C PHE A 84 -6.11 -15.95 -17.01
N ARG A 85 -6.76 -17.09 -16.80
CA ARG A 85 -6.71 -18.24 -17.72
C ARG A 85 -7.43 -17.97 -19.04
N GLU A 86 -8.55 -17.28 -18.99
CA GLU A 86 -9.32 -16.87 -20.17
C GLU A 86 -8.52 -15.87 -21.01
N HIS A 87 -7.94 -14.85 -20.36
CA HIS A 87 -7.11 -13.86 -21.03
C HIS A 87 -5.81 -14.46 -21.59
N TYR A 88 -5.18 -15.38 -20.87
CA TYR A 88 -3.99 -16.07 -21.38
C TYR A 88 -4.31 -16.92 -22.62
N ALA A 89 -5.43 -17.66 -22.60
CA ALA A 89 -5.87 -18.43 -23.76
C ALA A 89 -6.14 -17.54 -24.98
N ALA A 90 -6.86 -16.42 -24.78
CA ALA A 90 -7.13 -15.45 -25.84
C ALA A 90 -5.83 -14.82 -26.40
N SER A 91 -4.91 -14.44 -25.52
CA SER A 91 -3.63 -13.82 -25.90
C SER A 91 -2.76 -14.77 -26.72
N ARG A 92 -2.75 -16.07 -26.39
CA ARG A 92 -2.02 -17.07 -27.18
C ARG A 92 -2.57 -17.18 -28.60
N ILE A 93 -3.89 -17.14 -28.77
CA ILE A 93 -4.52 -17.17 -30.10
C ILE A 93 -4.13 -15.93 -30.90
N ALA A 94 -4.22 -14.74 -30.29
CA ALA A 94 -3.84 -13.48 -30.93
C ALA A 94 -2.36 -13.45 -31.36
N LEU A 95 -1.48 -14.08 -30.58
CA LEU A 95 -0.05 -14.22 -30.89
C LEU A 95 0.31 -15.45 -31.75
N GLN A 96 -0.68 -16.10 -32.36
CA GLN A 96 -0.51 -17.25 -33.26
C GLN A 96 0.25 -18.42 -32.61
N LEU A 97 0.00 -18.67 -31.32
CA LEU A 97 0.57 -19.80 -30.58
C LEU A 97 -0.40 -20.97 -30.52
N HIS A 98 0.15 -22.19 -30.43
CA HIS A 98 -0.65 -23.37 -30.17
C HIS A 98 -1.40 -23.25 -28.84
N SER A 99 -2.63 -23.78 -28.84
CA SER A 99 -3.45 -23.89 -27.63
C SER A 99 -2.78 -24.79 -26.61
N VAL A 100 -2.91 -24.44 -25.33
CA VAL A 100 -2.40 -25.22 -24.20
C VAL A 100 -3.51 -25.36 -23.16
N PRO A 101 -3.55 -26.46 -22.40
CA PRO A 101 -4.49 -26.60 -21.29
C PRO A 101 -4.26 -25.50 -20.23
N THR A 102 -5.22 -24.59 -20.06
CA THR A 102 -5.11 -23.47 -19.09
C THR A 102 -5.78 -23.77 -17.75
N LYS A 103 -6.61 -24.82 -17.67
CA LYS A 103 -7.46 -25.12 -16.49
C LYS A 103 -6.69 -25.25 -15.17
N THR A 104 -5.46 -25.76 -15.21
CA THR A 104 -4.62 -25.98 -14.02
C THR A 104 -3.51 -24.94 -13.88
N MET A 105 -3.42 -23.99 -14.80
CA MET A 105 -2.35 -22.99 -14.81
C MET A 105 -2.47 -22.06 -13.59
N GLN A 106 -1.33 -21.79 -12.97
CA GLN A 106 -1.20 -20.86 -11.85
C GLN A 106 -0.57 -19.56 -12.33
N LEU A 107 -0.83 -18.46 -11.63
CA LEU A 107 -0.21 -17.16 -11.90
C LEU A 107 1.32 -17.24 -11.86
N ALA A 108 1.92 -18.07 -11.00
CA ALA A 108 3.37 -18.23 -10.89
C ALA A 108 3.98 -19.18 -11.93
N SER A 109 3.16 -19.83 -12.77
CA SER A 109 3.62 -20.81 -13.75
C SER A 109 4.01 -20.14 -15.07
N ARG A 110 5.16 -19.45 -15.08
CA ARG A 110 5.68 -18.82 -16.30
C ARG A 110 5.88 -19.87 -17.40
N PRO A 111 5.44 -19.61 -18.65
CA PRO A 111 5.62 -20.55 -19.74
C PRO A 111 7.12 -20.78 -20.05
N SER A 112 7.46 -22.04 -20.33
CA SER A 112 8.79 -22.49 -20.76
C SER A 112 8.71 -23.03 -22.18
N LEU A 113 8.50 -22.16 -23.16
CA LEU A 113 8.53 -22.50 -24.58
C LEU A 113 9.83 -22.01 -25.20
N SER A 114 10.48 -22.85 -26.01
CA SER A 114 11.70 -22.51 -26.75
C SER A 114 11.40 -22.11 -28.20
N GLY A 115 12.42 -21.59 -28.90
CA GLY A 115 12.29 -21.14 -30.29
C GLY A 115 11.49 -19.86 -30.45
N SER A 116 11.00 -19.60 -31.67
CA SER A 116 10.28 -18.37 -32.04
C SER A 116 8.95 -18.18 -31.28
N GLY A 117 8.35 -19.27 -30.77
CA GLY A 117 7.16 -19.19 -29.91
C GLY A 117 7.45 -18.76 -28.47
N GLY A 118 8.70 -18.83 -28.02
CA GLY A 118 9.10 -18.51 -26.64
C GLY A 118 8.73 -17.08 -26.23
N PRO A 119 9.27 -16.04 -26.90
CA PRO A 119 8.98 -14.64 -26.58
C PRO A 119 7.48 -14.32 -26.63
N ARG A 120 6.77 -14.83 -27.65
CA ARG A 120 5.31 -14.66 -27.79
C ARG A 120 4.54 -15.30 -26.64
N SER A 121 4.96 -16.48 -26.17
CA SER A 121 4.29 -17.13 -25.04
C SER A 121 4.47 -16.35 -23.73
N VAL A 122 5.65 -15.72 -23.57
CA VAL A 122 5.95 -14.83 -22.46
C VAL A 122 5.10 -13.56 -22.52
N LEU A 123 4.96 -12.96 -23.71
CA LEU A 123 4.10 -11.80 -23.92
C LEU A 123 2.63 -12.11 -23.61
N ALA A 124 2.08 -13.23 -24.09
CA ALA A 124 0.73 -13.66 -23.74
C ALA A 124 0.54 -13.81 -22.22
N TYR A 125 1.52 -14.38 -21.54
CA TYR A 125 1.47 -14.60 -20.09
C TYR A 125 1.46 -13.28 -19.31
N TYR A 126 2.35 -12.34 -19.66
CA TYR A 126 2.37 -11.04 -18.98
C TYR A 126 1.16 -10.17 -19.32
N ALA A 127 0.67 -10.21 -20.55
CA ALA A 127 -0.58 -9.53 -20.92
C ALA A 127 -1.77 -10.01 -20.09
N ALA A 128 -1.87 -11.33 -19.86
CA ALA A 128 -2.90 -11.90 -18.98
C ALA A 128 -2.72 -11.44 -17.52
N ILE A 129 -1.47 -11.36 -17.01
CA ILE A 129 -1.21 -10.81 -15.67
C ILE A 129 -1.64 -9.35 -15.60
N TRP A 130 -1.19 -8.50 -16.52
CA TRP A 130 -1.51 -7.07 -16.53
C TRP A 130 -3.03 -6.87 -16.56
N ARG A 131 -3.74 -7.64 -17.38
CA ARG A 131 -5.20 -7.58 -17.47
C ARG A 131 -5.88 -7.96 -16.16
N THR A 132 -5.38 -8.99 -15.48
CA THR A 132 -5.96 -9.46 -14.21
C THR A 132 -5.67 -8.53 -13.04
N VAL A 133 -4.53 -7.81 -13.05
CA VAL A 133 -4.17 -6.88 -11.97
C VAL A 133 -4.71 -5.46 -12.18
N GLN A 134 -4.80 -4.98 -13.42
CA GLN A 134 -5.16 -3.59 -13.71
C GLN A 134 -6.61 -3.27 -13.29
N GLY A 135 -6.78 -2.15 -12.56
CA GLY A 135 -8.09 -1.55 -12.25
C GLY A 135 -8.99 -2.29 -11.26
N LYS A 136 -8.66 -3.51 -10.80
CA LYS A 136 -9.50 -4.30 -9.87
C LYS A 136 -8.84 -4.68 -8.55
N SER A 137 -7.56 -5.01 -8.56
CA SER A 137 -6.88 -5.58 -7.39
C SER A 137 -5.39 -5.26 -7.30
N GLY A 138 -4.79 -4.74 -8.38
CA GLY A 138 -3.41 -4.24 -8.40
C GLY A 138 -3.33 -2.83 -7.84
N THR A 139 -2.25 -2.55 -7.13
CA THR A 139 -2.02 -1.28 -6.43
C THR A 139 -1.25 -0.25 -7.27
N TYR A 140 -0.81 -0.60 -8.49
CA TYR A 140 0.10 0.22 -9.28
C TYR A 140 -0.18 0.07 -10.78
N ASP A 141 -0.29 1.21 -11.48
CA ASP A 141 -0.16 1.29 -12.92
C ASP A 141 1.34 1.41 -13.24
N VAL A 142 1.92 0.34 -13.77
CA VAL A 142 3.35 0.30 -14.13
C VAL A 142 3.53 0.51 -15.63
N PRO A 143 4.50 1.33 -16.05
CA PRO A 143 4.85 1.41 -17.46
C PRO A 143 5.41 0.07 -17.94
N VAL A 144 4.94 -0.38 -19.10
CA VAL A 144 5.43 -1.58 -19.77
C VAL A 144 6.38 -1.16 -20.87
N VAL A 145 7.60 -1.68 -20.80
CA VAL A 145 8.64 -1.49 -21.83
C VAL A 145 8.81 -2.80 -22.59
N ILE A 146 8.57 -2.77 -23.90
CA ILE A 146 8.83 -3.88 -24.81
C ILE A 146 9.99 -3.48 -25.71
N ASP A 147 11.15 -4.07 -25.45
CA ASP A 147 12.36 -3.83 -26.23
C ASP A 147 12.44 -4.82 -27.41
N SER A 148 12.40 -4.28 -28.63
CA SER A 148 12.41 -4.99 -29.91
C SER A 148 11.52 -6.26 -29.95
N PRO A 149 10.22 -6.14 -30.28
CA PRO A 149 9.33 -7.29 -30.46
C PRO A 149 9.84 -8.34 -31.47
N ASN A 150 10.72 -7.94 -32.39
CA ASN A 150 11.38 -8.79 -33.39
C ASN A 150 12.89 -8.97 -33.10
N GLN A 151 13.27 -9.49 -31.93
CA GLN A 151 14.69 -9.70 -31.64
C GLN A 151 15.35 -10.58 -32.71
N GLN A 152 16.41 -10.04 -33.34
CA GLN A 152 17.24 -10.72 -34.36
C GLN A 152 16.53 -11.05 -35.68
N ALA A 153 15.41 -10.39 -36.02
CA ALA A 153 14.65 -10.59 -37.26
C ALA A 153 14.24 -12.05 -37.52
N GLN A 154 14.10 -12.84 -36.46
CA GLN A 154 13.90 -14.29 -36.58
C GLN A 154 12.44 -14.67 -36.87
N ASP A 155 11.49 -13.75 -36.67
CA ASP A 155 10.05 -14.05 -36.72
C ASP A 155 9.21 -13.02 -37.49
N ASP A 156 9.69 -12.61 -38.68
CA ASP A 156 8.99 -11.67 -39.57
C ASP A 156 7.57 -12.13 -39.93
N PHE A 157 7.32 -13.45 -39.98
CA PHE A 157 6.00 -14.00 -40.24
C PHE A 157 5.00 -13.68 -39.13
N ASN A 158 5.41 -13.76 -37.86
CA ASN A 158 4.52 -13.51 -36.72
C ASN A 158 4.60 -12.07 -36.20
N LEU A 159 5.58 -11.27 -36.64
CA LEU A 159 5.74 -9.88 -36.23
C LEU A 159 4.46 -9.03 -36.39
N PRO A 160 3.70 -9.11 -37.51
CA PRO A 160 2.45 -8.36 -37.63
C PRO A 160 1.42 -8.70 -36.54
N ALA A 161 1.36 -9.98 -36.12
CA ALA A 161 0.47 -10.41 -35.04
C ALA A 161 0.94 -9.87 -33.69
N VAL A 162 2.25 -9.87 -33.45
CA VAL A 162 2.85 -9.29 -32.23
C VAL A 162 2.57 -7.79 -32.14
N LEU A 163 2.81 -7.04 -33.23
CA LEU A 163 2.57 -5.59 -33.25
C LEU A 163 1.07 -5.26 -33.11
N SER A 164 0.19 -6.02 -33.77
CA SER A 164 -1.26 -5.86 -33.60
C SER A 164 -1.67 -6.11 -32.15
N PHE A 165 -1.14 -7.16 -31.53
CA PHE A 165 -1.44 -7.50 -30.15
C PHE A 165 -0.99 -6.40 -29.19
N ILE A 166 0.24 -5.90 -29.37
CA ILE A 166 0.80 -4.82 -28.56
C ILE A 166 -0.04 -3.54 -28.70
N ALA A 167 -0.45 -3.20 -29.92
CA ALA A 167 -1.19 -1.97 -30.18
C ALA A 167 -2.67 -2.01 -29.74
N LYS A 168 -3.30 -3.20 -29.73
CA LYS A 168 -4.77 -3.30 -29.61
C LYS A 168 -5.28 -4.14 -28.45
N ASP A 169 -4.55 -5.18 -28.07
CA ASP A 169 -5.04 -6.20 -27.14
C ASP A 169 -4.47 -6.04 -25.72
N LEU A 170 -3.47 -5.18 -25.55
CA LEU A 170 -2.96 -4.83 -24.22
C LEU A 170 -3.98 -4.01 -23.42
N PRO A 171 -3.97 -4.09 -22.07
CA PRO A 171 -4.98 -3.46 -21.25
C PRO A 171 -5.07 -1.94 -21.41
N THR A 172 -6.29 -1.41 -21.49
CA THR A 172 -6.55 0.03 -21.66
C THR A 172 -6.03 0.86 -20.49
N GLY A 173 -5.42 2.02 -20.78
CA GLY A 173 -4.86 2.92 -19.76
C GLY A 173 -3.47 2.51 -19.27
N MET A 174 -2.90 1.41 -19.77
CA MET A 174 -1.52 1.04 -19.50
C MET A 174 -0.58 1.95 -20.29
N GLN A 175 0.42 2.53 -19.63
CA GLN A 175 1.50 3.21 -20.35
C GLN A 175 2.40 2.16 -21.00
N LEU A 176 2.48 2.23 -22.32
CA LEU A 176 3.27 1.32 -23.14
C LEU A 176 4.40 2.09 -23.83
N ILE A 177 5.62 1.57 -23.73
CA ILE A 177 6.80 2.06 -24.43
C ILE A 177 7.34 0.89 -25.25
N VAL A 178 7.45 1.05 -26.57
CA VAL A 178 7.91 -0.01 -27.47
C VAL A 178 9.09 0.48 -28.28
N GLY A 179 10.19 -0.28 -28.24
CA GLY A 179 11.30 -0.10 -29.16
C GLY A 179 11.03 -0.86 -30.46
N LEU A 180 10.97 -0.16 -31.59
CA LEU A 180 10.77 -0.76 -32.91
C LEU A 180 11.97 -0.48 -33.80
N GLU A 181 12.45 -1.53 -34.47
CA GLU A 181 13.54 -1.43 -35.46
C GLU A 181 13.02 -1.13 -36.87
N THR A 182 11.76 -1.50 -37.13
CA THR A 182 11.09 -1.30 -38.41
C THR A 182 9.89 -0.37 -38.28
N PRO A 183 9.57 0.43 -39.32
CA PRO A 183 8.35 1.21 -39.35
C PRO A 183 7.11 0.33 -39.18
N THR A 184 6.06 0.90 -38.62
CA THR A 184 4.79 0.21 -38.44
C THR A 184 3.63 1.13 -38.77
N ASP A 185 2.56 0.54 -39.32
CA ASP A 185 1.32 1.25 -39.65
C ASP A 185 0.39 1.39 -38.43
N PHE A 186 0.76 0.81 -37.28
CA PHE A 186 0.01 0.99 -36.04
C PHE A 186 0.25 2.40 -35.48
N SER A 187 -0.83 3.08 -35.13
CA SER A 187 -0.75 4.40 -34.51
C SER A 187 -0.39 4.27 -33.03
N PHE A 188 0.64 5.00 -32.63
CA PHE A 188 1.01 5.23 -31.24
C PHE A 188 0.77 6.69 -30.90
N ASP A 189 0.40 6.98 -29.66
CA ASP A 189 0.12 8.35 -29.20
C ASP A 189 1.34 9.27 -29.35
N ARG A 190 2.54 8.69 -29.22
CA ARG A 190 3.82 9.34 -29.48
C ARG A 190 4.77 8.39 -30.17
N GLN A 191 5.57 8.94 -31.07
CA GLN A 191 6.62 8.21 -31.77
C GLN A 191 7.86 9.10 -31.84
N GLU A 192 8.98 8.59 -31.35
CA GLU A 192 10.29 9.24 -31.43
C GLU A 192 11.19 8.40 -32.31
N THR A 193 11.78 9.01 -33.35
CA THR A 193 12.68 8.32 -34.27
C THR A 193 14.12 8.68 -33.94
N LEU A 194 14.86 7.71 -33.43
CA LEU A 194 16.28 7.87 -33.10
C LEU A 194 17.12 7.76 -34.39
N THR A 195 17.78 8.86 -34.75
CA THR A 195 18.57 8.97 -36.00
C THR A 195 20.08 9.05 -35.75
N GLU A 196 20.50 9.42 -34.54
CA GLU A 196 21.91 9.59 -34.17
C GLU A 196 22.42 8.39 -33.36
N LYS A 197 23.55 7.80 -33.79
CA LYS A 197 24.17 6.67 -33.10
C LYS A 197 24.68 7.10 -31.72
N TYR A 198 24.32 6.34 -30.68
CA TYR A 198 24.61 6.65 -29.26
C TYR A 198 23.94 7.93 -28.72
N GLY A 199 22.99 8.52 -29.46
CA GLY A 199 22.16 9.61 -28.95
C GLY A 199 21.04 9.06 -28.08
N MET A 200 21.10 9.30 -26.76
CA MET A 200 20.00 8.96 -25.84
C MET A 200 18.84 9.97 -25.89
N LEU A 201 19.12 11.20 -26.32
CA LEU A 201 18.15 12.29 -26.46
C LEU A 201 18.49 13.08 -27.73
N THR A 202 17.47 13.66 -28.36
CA THR A 202 17.71 14.64 -29.42
C THR A 202 18.29 15.92 -28.81
N LYS A 203 19.05 16.71 -29.58
CA LYS A 203 19.58 18.01 -29.11
C LYS A 203 18.49 18.93 -28.55
N LYS A 204 17.28 18.85 -29.11
CA LYS A 204 16.13 19.66 -28.71
C LYS A 204 15.60 19.28 -27.32
N ASP A 205 15.67 17.99 -26.98
CA ASP A 205 15.10 17.47 -25.73
C ASP A 205 16.12 17.41 -24.60
N TRP A 206 17.41 17.60 -24.91
CA TRP A 206 18.50 17.52 -23.92
C TRP A 206 18.36 18.53 -22.78
N GLU A 207 18.29 19.83 -23.08
CA GLU A 207 18.24 20.87 -22.05
C GLU A 207 16.99 20.75 -21.15
N PRO A 208 15.76 20.61 -21.68
CA PRO A 208 14.57 20.44 -20.83
C PRO A 208 14.60 19.16 -19.99
N THR A 209 15.13 18.05 -20.54
CA THR A 209 15.24 16.79 -19.80
C THR A 209 16.28 16.90 -18.70
N LEU A 210 17.41 17.57 -18.96
CA LEU A 210 18.44 17.78 -17.96
C LEU A 210 17.92 18.65 -16.81
N GLU A 211 17.20 19.74 -17.09
CA GLU A 211 16.57 20.58 -16.07
C GLU A 211 15.60 19.79 -15.18
N LEU A 212 14.86 18.84 -15.76
CA LEU A 212 13.94 17.97 -15.02
C LEU A 212 14.67 16.93 -14.17
N VAL A 213 15.72 16.30 -14.72
CA VAL A 213 16.38 15.12 -14.13
C VAL A 213 17.50 15.51 -13.14
N ASP A 214 18.21 16.62 -13.37
CA ASP A 214 19.35 17.05 -12.57
C ASP A 214 19.03 17.21 -11.06
N PRO A 215 17.89 17.80 -10.65
CA PRO A 215 17.52 17.87 -9.23
C PRO A 215 17.30 16.50 -8.59
N LEU A 216 16.79 15.53 -9.35
CA LEU A 216 16.54 14.16 -8.89
C LEU A 216 17.85 13.40 -8.72
N LEU A 217 18.77 13.55 -9.67
CA LEU A 217 20.11 12.96 -9.59
C LEU A 217 20.88 13.51 -8.40
N LYS A 218 20.87 14.83 -8.18
CA LYS A 218 21.50 15.46 -7.01
C LYS A 218 20.98 14.85 -5.70
N LYS A 219 19.66 14.79 -5.53
CA LYS A 219 19.04 14.17 -4.35
C LYS A 219 19.45 12.70 -4.16
N MET A 220 19.52 11.92 -5.23
CA MET A 220 19.95 10.52 -5.17
C MET A 220 21.40 10.41 -4.70
N TYR A 221 22.31 11.20 -5.28
CA TYR A 221 23.72 11.17 -4.88
C TYR A 221 23.94 11.65 -3.45
N ASP A 222 23.26 12.72 -3.03
CA ASP A 222 23.34 13.24 -1.66
C ASP A 222 22.87 12.19 -0.64
N ALA A 223 21.76 11.50 -0.91
CA ALA A 223 21.26 10.42 -0.06
C ALA A 223 22.23 9.23 0.01
N THR A 224 22.88 8.89 -1.10
CA THR A 224 23.84 7.79 -1.18
C THR A 224 25.15 8.12 -0.45
N LEU A 225 25.57 9.39 -0.49
CA LEU A 225 26.75 9.87 0.24
C LEU A 225 26.50 9.94 1.75
N ALA A 226 25.31 10.37 2.17
CA ALA A 226 24.92 10.37 3.58
C ALA A 226 24.88 8.96 4.20
N GLN A 227 24.45 7.95 3.44
CA GLN A 227 24.45 6.54 3.88
C GLN A 227 25.86 5.92 3.99
N LYS A 228 26.86 6.47 3.29
CA LYS A 228 28.26 6.00 3.42
C LYS A 228 29.00 6.62 4.60
N GLN A 229 28.44 7.66 5.22
CA GLN A 229 29.04 8.39 6.35
C GLN A 229 28.44 8.00 7.71
N SER A 230 27.41 7.13 7.75
CA SER A 230 26.88 6.49 8.96
C SER A 230 27.34 5.04 9.06
#